data_AF-A0A9Q0JHM5-F1
#
_entry.id   AF-A0A9Q0JHM5-F1
#
_cell.length_a   1.000
_cell.length_b   1.000
_cell.length_c   1.000
_cell.angle_alpha   90.00
_cell.angle_beta   90.00
_cell.angle_gamma   90.00
#
_symmetry.space_group_name_H-M   'P 1'
#
loop_
_entity.id
_entity.type
_entity.pdbx_description
1 polymer ?
#
loop_
_entity_poly.entity_id
_entity_poly.type
_entity_poly.pdbx_seq_one_letter_code
_entity_poly.pdbx_strand_id
1 'polypeptide(L)'
;MCHAKSVVEDDPLPAIVGLQIIGTAKPGKEVCATGYCTNGTTSCKFAWLRGSDVSSMDYVEGADKASYEITEDDINMYLAVEVKPIDSRARQGQAERIFANDRRKINHQV
;
A
#
# COMPACT_ATOMS: atom_id res chain seq x y z
N MET A 1 21.25 -43.54 -4.00
CA MET A 1 21.48 -42.09 -4.17
C MET A 1 20.29 -41.36 -3.56
N CYS A 2 20.45 -40.83 -2.35
CA CYS A 2 19.43 -40.02 -1.70
C CYS A 2 19.54 -38.60 -2.23
N HIS A 3 18.52 -38.13 -2.95
CA HIS A 3 18.39 -36.71 -3.23
C HIS A 3 17.96 -36.04 -1.92
N ALA A 4 18.90 -35.42 -1.23
CA ALA A 4 18.56 -34.41 -0.24
C ALA A 4 17.91 -33.26 -1.02
N LYS A 5 16.57 -33.25 -1.09
CA LYS A 5 15.83 -32.08 -1.57
C LYS A 5 16.09 -31.01 -0.52
N SER A 6 16.99 -30.09 -0.83
CA SER A 6 17.30 -28.95 0.02
C SER A 6 15.97 -28.24 0.31
N VAL A 7 15.52 -28.26 1.56
CA VAL A 7 14.29 -27.61 2.00
C VAL A 7 14.56 -26.11 2.08
N VAL A 8 14.75 -25.48 0.92
CA VAL A 8 14.98 -24.03 0.79
C VAL A 8 14.22 -23.40 -0.36
N GLU A 9 13.43 -24.16 -1.13
CA GLU A 9 12.64 -23.66 -2.26
C GLU A 9 11.17 -23.34 -1.92
N ASP A 10 10.74 -23.43 -0.67
CA ASP A 10 9.33 -23.23 -0.26
C ASP A 10 9.17 -22.31 0.96
N ASP A 11 10.06 -21.32 1.11
CA ASP A 11 9.89 -20.23 2.09
C ASP A 11 9.47 -18.97 1.33
N PRO A 12 8.15 -18.74 1.12
CA PRO A 12 7.68 -17.64 0.31
C PRO A 12 8.07 -16.29 0.91
N LEU A 13 8.30 -15.31 0.05
CA LEU A 13 8.56 -13.94 0.50
C LEU A 13 7.34 -13.40 1.28
N PRO A 14 7.58 -12.49 2.26
CA PRO A 14 6.49 -11.84 2.99
C PRO A 14 5.50 -11.21 2.02
N ALA A 15 4.21 -11.29 2.33
CA ALA A 15 3.14 -10.82 1.45
C ALA A 15 1.98 -10.22 2.25
N ILE A 16 1.19 -9.38 1.58
CA ILE A 16 -0.06 -8.83 2.12
C ILE A 16 -1.20 -9.19 1.17
N VAL A 17 -2.33 -9.62 1.70
CA VAL A 17 -3.54 -9.96 0.94
C VAL A 17 -4.74 -9.18 1.44
N GLY A 18 -5.74 -9.00 0.59
CA GLY A 18 -6.95 -8.23 0.95
C GLY A 18 -6.66 -6.77 1.26
N LEU A 19 -5.64 -6.18 0.61
CA LEU A 19 -5.28 -4.78 0.78
C LEU A 19 -6.46 -3.88 0.36
N GLN A 20 -6.87 -2.99 1.25
CA GLN A 20 -8.00 -2.07 1.09
C GLN A 20 -7.67 -0.71 1.71
N ILE A 21 -8.34 0.34 1.23
CA ILE A 21 -8.37 1.65 1.88
C ILE A 21 -9.74 1.83 2.52
N ILE A 22 -9.75 2.00 3.84
CA ILE A 22 -10.95 2.26 4.66
C ILE A 22 -11.05 3.74 4.94
N GLY A 23 -12.27 4.28 4.94
CA GLY A 23 -12.54 5.69 5.22
C GLY A 23 -13.19 6.39 4.04
N THR A 24 -13.41 7.70 4.20
CA THR A 24 -14.03 8.52 3.15
C THR A 24 -12.96 9.32 2.44
N ALA A 25 -12.81 9.09 1.13
CA ALA A 25 -11.78 9.73 0.33
C ALA A 25 -12.12 11.19 -0.03
N LYS A 26 -12.14 12.08 0.97
CA LYS A 26 -12.49 13.51 0.84
C LYS A 26 -11.53 14.40 1.63
N PRO A 27 -11.31 15.66 1.20
CA PRO A 27 -10.47 16.60 1.95
C PRO A 27 -10.90 16.75 3.41
N GLY A 28 -9.92 16.82 4.31
CA GLY A 28 -10.08 16.89 5.76
C GLY A 28 -10.54 15.58 6.42
N LYS A 29 -10.53 14.45 5.70
CA LYS A 29 -10.83 13.12 6.23
C LYS A 29 -9.60 12.24 6.21
N GLU A 30 -9.50 11.39 7.22
CA GLU A 30 -8.49 10.34 7.26
C GLU A 30 -8.99 9.10 6.50
N VAL A 31 -8.08 8.49 5.74
CA VAL A 31 -8.21 7.15 5.19
C VAL A 31 -7.10 6.26 5.74
N CYS A 32 -7.34 4.95 5.82
CA CYS A 32 -6.41 3.98 6.38
C CYS A 32 -6.26 2.76 5.48
N ALA A 33 -5.02 2.43 5.13
CA ALA A 33 -4.68 1.20 4.42
C ALA A 33 -4.69 0.01 5.39
N THR A 34 -5.42 -1.05 5.04
CA THR A 34 -5.55 -2.26 5.84
C THR A 34 -5.41 -3.51 4.97
N GLY A 35 -5.01 -4.62 5.57
CA GLY A 35 -4.89 -5.92 4.89
C GLY A 35 -4.37 -6.98 5.85
N TYR A 36 -4.20 -8.20 5.35
CA TYR A 36 -3.77 -9.35 6.12
C TYR A 36 -2.34 -9.73 5.76
N CYS A 37 -1.45 -9.66 6.75
CA CYS A 37 -0.06 -10.13 6.64
C CYS A 37 -0.02 -11.65 6.47
N THR A 38 0.79 -12.13 5.53
CA THR A 38 0.96 -13.55 5.20
C THR A 38 2.44 -13.87 4.97
N ASN A 39 2.81 -15.14 4.84
CA ASN A 39 4.17 -15.57 4.53
C ASN A 39 5.25 -14.98 5.47
N GLY A 40 4.94 -14.88 6.76
CA GLY A 40 5.88 -14.39 7.77
C GLY A 40 6.09 -12.87 7.80
N THR A 41 5.24 -12.08 7.14
CA THR A 41 5.26 -10.61 7.27
C THR A 41 5.10 -10.17 8.72
N THR A 42 6.07 -9.40 9.21
CA THR A 42 6.07 -8.82 10.56
C THR A 42 5.84 -7.31 10.56
N SER A 43 6.10 -6.63 9.44
CA SER A 43 5.84 -5.21 9.28
C SER A 43 5.60 -4.84 7.81
N CYS A 44 5.06 -3.66 7.56
CA CYS A 44 4.86 -3.12 6.22
C CYS A 44 5.42 -1.70 6.14
N LYS A 45 6.05 -1.35 5.02
CA LYS A 45 6.32 0.03 4.64
C LYS A 45 5.14 0.56 3.86
N PHE A 46 4.67 1.75 4.20
CA PHE A 46 3.62 2.45 3.49
C PHE A 46 4.23 3.65 2.78
N ALA A 47 3.69 3.97 1.62
CA ALA A 47 4.00 5.21 0.92
C ALA A 47 2.73 5.66 0.18
N TRP A 48 2.28 6.87 0.46
CA TRP A 48 1.17 7.47 -0.28
C TRP A 48 1.69 8.17 -1.54
N LEU A 49 0.92 8.05 -2.61
CA LEU A 49 1.23 8.63 -3.90
C LEU A 49 0.07 9.50 -4.38
N ARG A 50 0.41 10.60 -5.04
CA ARG A 50 -0.52 11.57 -5.61
C ARG A 50 -0.16 11.84 -7.07
N GLY A 51 -1.15 11.98 -7.95
CA GLY A 51 -0.88 12.30 -9.35
C GLY A 51 -2.11 12.82 -10.10
N SER A 52 -1.90 13.67 -11.10
CA SER A 52 -2.98 14.15 -11.97
C SER A 52 -3.46 13.09 -12.98
N ASP A 53 -2.62 12.09 -13.24
CA ASP A 53 -2.86 10.88 -14.03
C ASP A 53 -2.36 9.63 -13.27
N VAL A 54 -3.06 8.51 -13.41
CA VAL A 54 -2.71 7.23 -12.77
C VAL A 54 -1.36 6.66 -13.21
N SER A 55 -0.84 7.05 -14.39
CA SER A 55 0.49 6.68 -14.87
C SER A 55 1.59 7.61 -14.37
N SER A 56 1.24 8.77 -13.80
CA SER A 56 2.16 9.81 -13.33
C SER A 56 1.89 10.13 -11.86
N MET A 57 2.13 9.12 -11.01
CA MET A 57 1.97 9.21 -9.56
C MET A 57 3.31 9.49 -8.91
N ASP A 58 3.36 10.53 -8.07
CA ASP A 58 4.54 10.92 -7.29
C ASP A 58 4.34 10.58 -5.81
N TYR A 59 5.43 10.30 -5.09
CA TYR A 59 5.39 10.05 -3.66
C TYR A 59 5.08 11.33 -2.89
N VAL A 60 4.15 11.26 -1.96
CA VAL A 60 3.88 12.35 -1.02
C VAL A 60 4.94 12.30 0.09
N GLU A 61 5.71 13.37 0.22
CA GLU A 61 6.79 13.46 1.21
C GLU A 61 6.25 13.28 2.65
N GLY A 62 6.90 12.41 3.42
CA GLY A 62 6.54 12.14 4.82
C GLY A 62 5.26 11.32 5.02
N ALA A 63 4.58 10.90 3.96
CA ALA A 63 3.37 10.09 4.05
C ALA A 63 3.69 8.57 4.08
N ASP A 64 4.35 8.15 5.16
CA ASP A 64 4.90 6.79 5.34
C ASP A 64 4.11 5.89 6.33
N LYS A 65 2.93 6.36 6.73
CA LYS A 65 2.02 5.67 7.65
C LYS A 65 0.88 4.96 6.91
N ALA A 66 0.28 3.99 7.57
CA ALA A 66 -0.93 3.33 7.09
C ALA A 66 -2.12 4.30 6.96
N SER A 67 -2.19 5.31 7.82
CA SER A 67 -3.19 6.38 7.73
C SER A 67 -2.67 7.60 6.95
N TYR A 68 -3.60 8.30 6.31
CA TYR A 68 -3.34 9.52 5.55
C TYR A 68 -4.54 10.46 5.66
N GLU A 69 -4.28 11.70 6.06
CA GLU A 69 -5.26 12.77 6.00
C GLU A 69 -5.27 13.34 4.59
N ILE A 70 -6.43 13.30 3.94
CA ILE A 70 -6.60 13.86 2.60
C ILE A 70 -6.61 15.37 2.72
N THR A 71 -5.70 16.01 1.99
CA THR A 71 -5.47 17.45 2.03
C THR A 71 -6.15 18.15 0.85
N GLU A 72 -6.16 19.48 0.87
CA GLU A 72 -6.62 20.28 -0.27
C GLU A 72 -5.75 20.05 -1.53
N ASP A 73 -4.47 19.71 -1.37
CA ASP A 73 -3.59 19.46 -2.52
C ASP A 73 -3.93 18.15 -3.26
N ASP A 74 -4.72 17.28 -2.64
CA ASP A 74 -5.15 16.01 -3.22
C ASP A 74 -6.40 16.18 -4.11
N ILE A 75 -7.05 17.34 -4.09
CA ILE A 75 -8.22 17.63 -4.92
C ILE A 75 -7.87 17.58 -6.41
N ASN A 76 -8.74 16.95 -7.20
CA ASN A 76 -8.54 16.68 -8.63
C ASN A 76 -7.32 15.80 -8.94
N MET A 77 -6.74 15.17 -7.92
CA MET A 77 -5.67 14.18 -8.06
C MET A 77 -6.21 12.78 -7.80
N TYR A 78 -5.55 11.79 -8.40
CA TYR A 78 -5.60 10.42 -7.94
C TYR A 78 -4.73 10.29 -6.69
N LEU A 79 -5.20 9.47 -5.75
CA LEU A 79 -4.47 9.12 -4.55
C LEU A 79 -4.36 7.59 -4.46
N ALA A 80 -3.18 7.09 -4.13
CA ALA A 80 -2.91 5.68 -3.96
C ALA A 80 -2.02 5.43 -2.74
N VAL A 81 -2.05 4.21 -2.23
CA VAL A 81 -1.07 3.73 -1.25
C VAL A 81 -0.33 2.55 -1.85
N GLU A 82 0.98 2.56 -1.72
CA GLU A 82 1.85 1.42 -1.98
C GLU A 82 2.29 0.81 -0.65
N VAL A 83 2.13 -0.51 -0.52
CA VAL A 83 2.45 -1.26 0.70
C VAL A 83 3.47 -2.32 0.37
N LYS A 84 4.62 -2.28 1.07
CA LYS A 84 5.69 -3.27 0.92
C LYS A 84 5.85 -4.10 2.20
N PRO A 85 5.47 -5.39 2.19
CA PRO A 85 5.58 -6.27 3.35
C PRO A 85 7.04 -6.69 3.59
N ILE A 86 7.40 -6.83 4.87
CA ILE A 86 8.74 -7.16 5.36
C ILE A 86 8.64 -8.25 6.44
N ASP A 87 9.52 -9.25 6.40
CA ASP A 87 9.62 -10.29 7.43
C ASP A 87 10.71 -9.98 8.48
N SER A 88 10.82 -10.84 9.50
CA SER A 88 11.82 -10.70 10.57
C SER A 88 13.28 -10.85 10.09
N ARG A 89 13.49 -11.33 8.86
CA ARG A 89 14.79 -11.47 8.20
C ARG A 89 15.10 -10.26 7.30
N ALA A 90 14.26 -9.22 7.35
CA ALA A 90 14.31 -8.03 6.50
C ALA A 90 14.17 -8.31 5.00
N ARG A 91 13.68 -9.49 4.60
CA ARG A 91 13.30 -9.77 3.21
C ARG A 91 12.06 -8.95 2.87
N GLN A 92 11.97 -8.50 1.63
CA GLN A 92 10.87 -7.68 1.17
C GLN A 92 10.05 -8.43 0.14
N GLY A 93 8.74 -8.38 0.30
CA GLY A 93 7.81 -8.90 -0.69
C GLY A 93 7.62 -7.99 -1.88
N GLN A 94 6.73 -8.43 -2.76
CA GLN A 94 6.18 -7.59 -3.81
C GLN A 94 5.44 -6.40 -3.19
N ALA A 95 5.64 -5.22 -3.77
CA ALA A 95 4.87 -4.04 -3.40
C ALA A 95 3.50 -4.10 -4.04
N GLU A 96 2.46 -3.90 -3.23
CA GLU A 96 1.06 -3.87 -3.67
C GLU A 96 0.57 -2.43 -3.66
N ARG A 97 -0.11 -2.01 -4.74
CA ARG A 97 -0.63 -0.65 -4.88
C ARG A 97 -2.13 -0.67 -5.12
N ILE A 98 -2.85 0.11 -4.32
CA ILE A 98 -4.30 0.33 -4.50
C ILE A 98 -4.63 1.81 -4.50
N PHE A 99 -5.71 2.17 -5.20
CA PHE A 99 -6.16 3.54 -5.32
C PHE A 99 -7.31 3.82 -4.35
N ALA A 100 -7.32 5.02 -3.77
CA ALA A 100 -8.46 5.53 -3.04
C ALA A 100 -9.61 5.83 -4.01
N ASN A 101 -10.81 6.05 -3.45
CA ASN A 101 -11.97 6.57 -4.17
C ASN A 101 -12.32 5.77 -5.45
N ASP A 102 -12.24 4.43 -5.39
CA ASP A 102 -12.48 3.55 -6.54
C ASP A 102 -11.67 3.94 -7.79
N ARG A 103 -10.42 4.39 -7.58
CA ARG A 103 -9.54 4.90 -8.65
C ARG A 103 -10.14 6.08 -9.40
N ARG A 104 -10.85 6.96 -8.68
CA ARG A 104 -11.32 8.27 -9.17
C ARG A 104 -10.57 9.38 -8.48
N LYS A 105 -10.55 10.55 -9.13
CA LYS A 105 -9.96 11.75 -8.53
C LYS A 105 -10.70 12.15 -7.27
N ILE A 106 -9.97 12.63 -6.26
CA ILE A 106 -10.57 13.21 -5.06
C ILE A 106 -11.34 14.46 -5.47
N ASN A 107 -12.57 14.58 -4.99
CA ASN A 107 -13.44 15.72 -5.26
C ASN A 107 -13.95 16.33 -3.95
N HIS A 108 -14.39 17.59 -4.04
CA HIS A 108 -15.28 18.12 -3.02
C HIS A 108 -16.61 17.38 -3.07
N GLN A 109 -17.30 17.37 -1.93
CA GLN A 109 -18.65 16.82 -1.83
C GLN A 109 -19.58 17.47 -2.88
N VAL A 110 -20.33 16.63 -3.59
CA VAL A 110 -21.59 17.03 -4.25
C VAL A 110 -22.68 17.28 -3.22
#